data_AF-A0A1A8NE80-F1
#
_entry.id   AF-A0A1A8NE80-F1
#
_cell.length_a   1.000
_cell.length_b   1.000
_cell.length_c   1.000
_cell.angle_alpha   90.00
_cell.angle_beta   90.00
_cell.angle_gamma   90.00
#
_symmetry.space_group_name_H-M   'P 1'
#
loop_
_entity.id
_entity.type
_entity.pdbx_description
1 polymer ?
#
loop_
_entity_poly.entity_id
_entity_poly.type
_entity_poly.pdbx_seq_one_letter_code
_entity_poly.pdbx_strand_id
1 'polypeptide(L)'
;YLQHLCYENDKIKKDVRQLKGIPVLVGLLDHPKSEVHRKACGALRNISYGKDNENKVAIKNCDGIPALVRLLRKTNDMEVRELITGTLWNLSSYEPLKMVIINHGLQTMTNEVIIPHSGWEHEPNEDSKPRDAEWTTVFKNTSGCLRNVSSDGAEARRRLRECEGLVDALLHALQSAVGKKDMDNKSVENCVCIMRNLSYHVHKEVPGAEKFQKPSALQAPGSAGPQRKKKDDAGCFGGKKAKGFELLYQPEVVRLYLSLLTESQNYNTLEAAAGALQNLSAGQWTWSNYIRATVRKEKGLPILVELLRSDSDKVVRAVAIALRNLSIDRRNKDLIGSYAMRDLVSNLPSGQQRPAKNLEEDTVVAILNTIHEIVTDSSENARSLVQALAIEKLVAINRTSQSARETKAASHVLQTVWSYKELRNALTKDGWNKSHFQPTVAVTPKATKNGKPGYDDTTLPLMEKNQDGYSTIDQRDKDCKYKTDDGSADPTEREPLKNDTNRKHYIRSNRPAVSLVDACDVKPQPVDSWV
;
A
#
# COMPACT_ATOMS: atom_id res chain seq x y z
N TYR A 1 -26.96 2.92 26.21
CA TYR A 1 -26.14 2.46 27.35
C TYR A 1 -24.99 1.54 26.91
N LEU A 2 -25.23 0.33 26.39
CA LEU A 2 -24.16 -0.62 26.05
C LEU A 2 -23.08 -0.06 25.10
N GLN A 3 -23.50 0.70 24.08
CA GLN A 3 -22.59 1.41 23.18
C GLN A 3 -21.57 2.28 23.94
N HIS A 4 -22.03 3.04 24.92
CA HIS A 4 -21.18 3.92 25.73
C HIS A 4 -20.21 3.11 26.59
N LEU A 5 -20.67 2.03 27.25
CA LEU A 5 -19.79 1.18 28.04
C LEU A 5 -18.66 0.53 27.20
N CYS A 6 -18.91 0.26 25.92
CA CYS A 6 -17.92 -0.31 25.01
C CYS A 6 -16.95 0.73 24.44
N TYR A 7 -17.19 2.04 24.62
CA TYR A 7 -16.32 3.09 24.09
C TYR A 7 -14.97 3.06 24.82
N GLU A 8 -13.88 2.90 24.07
CA GLU A 8 -12.49 2.84 24.59
C GLU A 8 -12.25 1.83 25.74
N ASN A 9 -13.12 0.83 25.90
CA ASN A 9 -13.04 -0.14 26.99
C ASN A 9 -13.02 -1.59 26.46
N ASP A 10 -11.81 -2.11 26.22
CA ASP A 10 -11.62 -3.45 25.64
C ASP A 10 -12.10 -4.58 26.59
N LYS A 11 -12.04 -4.37 27.90
CA LYS A 11 -12.57 -5.33 28.88
C LYS A 11 -14.07 -5.50 28.70
N ILE A 12 -14.83 -4.40 28.64
CA ILE A 12 -16.28 -4.47 28.43
C ILE A 12 -16.62 -5.09 27.09
N LYS A 13 -15.90 -4.76 26.01
CA LYS A 13 -16.14 -5.40 24.70
C LYS A 13 -15.98 -6.92 24.78
N LYS A 14 -14.96 -7.40 25.49
CA LYS A 14 -14.73 -8.83 25.75
C LYS A 14 -15.86 -9.44 26.60
N ASP A 15 -16.30 -8.75 27.65
CA ASP A 15 -17.39 -9.21 28.51
C ASP A 15 -18.69 -9.36 27.69
N VAL A 16 -19.01 -8.40 26.81
CA VAL A 16 -20.15 -8.49 25.90
C VAL A 16 -20.07 -9.72 24.98
N ARG A 17 -18.88 -10.03 24.45
CA ARG A 17 -18.67 -11.26 23.67
C ARG A 17 -18.90 -12.51 24.51
N GLN A 18 -18.32 -12.58 25.71
CA GLN A 18 -18.43 -13.74 26.61
C GLN A 18 -19.87 -13.99 27.06
N LEU A 19 -20.62 -12.92 27.32
CA LEU A 19 -22.04 -12.95 27.68
C LEU A 19 -22.97 -13.14 26.47
N LYS A 20 -22.44 -13.50 25.28
CA LYS A 20 -23.21 -13.74 24.05
C LYS A 20 -24.08 -12.54 23.61
N GLY A 21 -23.66 -11.32 23.96
CA GLY A 21 -24.37 -10.10 23.55
C GLY A 21 -24.22 -9.77 22.07
N ILE A 22 -23.12 -10.18 21.41
CA ILE A 22 -22.87 -9.90 19.98
C ILE A 22 -23.97 -10.49 19.08
N PRO A 23 -24.32 -11.80 19.14
CA PRO A 23 -25.43 -12.34 18.37
C PRO A 23 -26.77 -11.63 18.57
N VAL A 24 -27.07 -11.21 19.81
CA VAL A 24 -28.30 -10.45 20.13
C VAL A 24 -28.29 -9.10 19.42
N LEU A 25 -27.18 -8.36 19.49
CA LEU A 25 -27.03 -7.08 18.79
C LEU A 25 -27.15 -7.23 17.27
N VAL A 26 -26.60 -8.31 16.70
CA VAL A 26 -26.75 -8.61 15.27
C VAL A 26 -28.20 -8.89 14.90
N GLY A 27 -28.93 -9.66 15.71
CA GLY A 27 -30.36 -9.91 15.49
C GLY A 27 -31.20 -8.62 15.53
N LEU A 28 -30.83 -7.66 16.37
CA LEU A 28 -31.50 -6.35 16.47
C LEU A 28 -31.29 -5.45 15.25
N LEU A 29 -30.37 -5.78 14.33
CA LEU A 29 -30.21 -5.04 13.07
C LEU A 29 -31.40 -5.19 12.13
N ASP A 30 -32.17 -6.29 12.23
CA ASP A 30 -33.38 -6.53 11.42
C ASP A 30 -34.66 -6.05 12.13
N HIS A 31 -34.56 -5.35 13.26
CA HIS A 31 -35.71 -4.86 14.01
C HIS A 31 -36.43 -3.71 13.26
N PRO A 32 -37.78 -3.66 13.23
CA PRO A 32 -38.53 -2.69 12.42
C PRO A 32 -38.41 -1.23 12.89
N LYS A 33 -38.10 -1.00 14.18
CA LYS A 33 -37.92 0.35 14.73
C LYS A 33 -36.51 0.87 14.45
N SER A 34 -36.41 2.01 13.77
CA SER A 34 -35.12 2.62 13.40
C SER A 34 -34.20 2.85 14.60
N GLU A 35 -34.75 3.27 15.73
CA GLU A 35 -33.96 3.52 16.93
C GLU A 35 -33.24 2.27 17.45
N VAL A 36 -33.87 1.10 17.32
CA VAL A 36 -33.33 -0.16 17.84
C VAL A 36 -32.14 -0.60 16.99
N HIS A 37 -32.29 -0.65 15.66
CA HIS A 37 -31.17 -1.01 14.79
C HIS A 37 -30.04 0.03 14.85
N ARG A 38 -30.37 1.32 15.06
CA ARG A 38 -29.39 2.41 15.20
C ARG A 38 -28.51 2.18 16.42
N LYS A 39 -29.11 1.94 17.59
CA LYS A 39 -28.37 1.69 18.83
C LYS A 39 -27.63 0.35 18.81
N ALA A 40 -28.21 -0.69 18.22
CA ALA A 40 -27.55 -1.98 18.05
C ALA A 40 -26.30 -1.85 17.16
N CYS A 41 -26.42 -1.19 16.00
CA CYS A 41 -25.30 -0.93 15.10
C CYS A 41 -24.24 -0.05 15.75
N GLY A 42 -24.63 0.96 16.54
CA GLY A 42 -23.72 1.80 17.30
C GLY A 42 -22.88 1.01 18.31
N ALA A 43 -23.50 0.05 19.03
CA ALA A 43 -22.77 -0.84 19.93
C ALA A 43 -21.81 -1.77 19.16
N LEU A 44 -22.26 -2.36 18.04
CA LEU A 44 -21.41 -3.20 17.18
C LEU A 44 -20.21 -2.43 16.60
N ARG A 45 -20.38 -1.16 16.24
CA ARG A 45 -19.28 -0.31 15.80
C ARG A 45 -18.19 -0.18 16.87
N ASN A 46 -18.58 0.06 18.12
CA ASN A 46 -17.62 0.17 19.22
C ASN A 46 -16.97 -1.18 19.56
N ILE A 47 -17.73 -2.28 19.51
CA ILE A 47 -17.23 -3.65 19.77
C ILE A 47 -16.25 -4.11 18.69
N SER A 48 -16.50 -3.77 17.43
CA SER A 48 -15.62 -4.12 16.30
C SER A 48 -14.30 -3.32 16.28
N TYR A 49 -14.23 -2.20 17.00
CA TYR A 49 -13.04 -1.35 17.10
C TYR A 49 -12.10 -1.83 18.21
N GLY A 50 -10.81 -1.94 17.92
CA GLY A 50 -9.77 -2.31 18.89
C GLY A 50 -8.84 -3.42 18.41
N LYS A 51 -7.85 -3.74 19.26
CA LYS A 51 -6.81 -4.76 18.97
C LYS A 51 -7.33 -6.19 19.06
N ASP A 52 -8.41 -6.43 19.82
CA ASP A 52 -9.02 -7.75 19.95
C ASP A 52 -9.80 -8.13 18.68
N ASN A 53 -9.22 -9.01 17.86
CA ASN A 53 -9.84 -9.49 16.63
C ASN A 53 -10.92 -10.55 16.89
N GLU A 54 -10.99 -11.15 18.09
CA GLU A 54 -12.01 -12.15 18.44
C GLU A 54 -13.43 -11.55 18.44
N ASN A 55 -13.56 -10.25 18.74
CA ASN A 55 -14.84 -9.55 18.60
C ASN A 55 -15.27 -9.46 17.14
N LYS A 56 -14.33 -9.18 16.22
CA LYS A 56 -14.61 -9.14 14.77
C LYS A 56 -15.01 -10.53 14.26
N VAL A 57 -14.32 -11.58 14.71
CA VAL A 57 -14.66 -12.98 14.41
C VAL A 57 -16.04 -13.34 14.95
N ALA A 58 -16.38 -12.95 16.18
CA ALA A 58 -17.69 -13.22 16.77
C ALA A 58 -18.83 -12.55 15.98
N ILE A 59 -18.62 -11.31 15.50
CA ILE A 59 -19.59 -10.62 14.63
C ILE A 59 -19.77 -11.39 13.32
N LYS A 60 -18.68 -11.86 12.70
CA LYS A 60 -18.74 -12.67 11.47
C LYS A 60 -19.46 -14.01 11.70
N ASN A 61 -19.19 -14.71 12.80
CA ASN A 61 -19.74 -16.04 13.08
C ASN A 61 -21.25 -16.05 13.36
N CYS A 62 -21.88 -14.88 13.57
CA CYS A 62 -23.33 -14.74 13.70
C CYS A 62 -23.97 -13.97 12.54
N ASP A 63 -23.35 -14.04 11.34
CA ASP A 63 -23.83 -13.39 10.11
C ASP A 63 -23.98 -11.86 10.22
N GLY A 64 -23.16 -11.21 11.06
CA GLY A 64 -23.18 -9.77 11.25
C GLY A 64 -22.84 -8.98 9.98
N ILE A 65 -21.90 -9.47 9.15
CA ILE A 65 -21.56 -8.82 7.87
C ILE A 65 -22.77 -8.85 6.90
N PRO A 66 -23.40 -10.01 6.60
CA PRO A 66 -24.65 -10.05 5.85
C PRO A 66 -25.75 -9.15 6.43
N ALA A 67 -25.94 -9.13 7.76
CA ALA A 67 -26.97 -8.32 8.41
C ALA A 67 -26.73 -6.81 8.22
N LEU A 68 -25.49 -6.34 8.42
CA LEU A 68 -25.08 -4.95 8.16
C LEU A 68 -25.33 -4.56 6.70
N VAL A 69 -24.98 -5.41 5.74
CA VAL A 69 -25.19 -5.16 4.30
C VAL A 69 -26.69 -5.15 3.96
N ARG A 70 -27.51 -6.02 4.55
CA ARG A 70 -28.97 -5.97 4.39
C ARG A 70 -29.55 -4.67 4.91
N LEU A 71 -29.11 -4.20 6.08
CA LEU A 71 -29.58 -2.94 6.65
C LEU A 71 -29.17 -1.74 5.78
N LEU A 72 -27.94 -1.74 5.22
CA LEU A 72 -27.47 -0.69 4.31
C LEU A 72 -28.38 -0.51 3.08
N ARG A 73 -28.88 -1.61 2.51
CA ARG A 73 -29.83 -1.57 1.37
C ARG A 73 -31.22 -1.06 1.74
N LYS A 74 -31.63 -1.23 3.00
CA LYS A 74 -33.00 -0.91 3.45
C LYS A 74 -33.14 0.52 3.97
N THR A 75 -32.06 1.10 4.50
CA THR A 75 -32.12 2.38 5.22
C THR A 75 -31.62 3.56 4.39
N ASN A 76 -32.37 4.65 4.45
CA ASN A 76 -31.98 5.96 3.93
C ASN A 76 -31.50 6.91 5.05
N ASP A 77 -31.53 6.47 6.30
CA ASP A 77 -31.05 7.24 7.45
C ASP A 77 -29.52 7.31 7.43
N MET A 78 -28.99 8.52 7.24
CA MET A 78 -27.56 8.76 7.12
C MET A 78 -26.78 8.41 8.39
N GLU A 79 -27.34 8.62 9.59
CA GLU A 79 -26.66 8.23 10.82
C GLU A 79 -26.50 6.71 10.89
N VAL A 80 -27.54 5.97 10.52
CA VAL A 80 -27.50 4.50 10.47
C VAL A 80 -26.51 4.03 9.41
N ARG A 81 -26.51 4.63 8.21
CA ARG A 81 -25.55 4.31 7.14
C ARG A 81 -24.11 4.57 7.57
N GLU A 82 -23.85 5.66 8.30
CA GLU A 82 -22.53 5.96 8.87
C GLU A 82 -22.08 4.91 9.88
N LEU A 83 -22.97 4.46 10.77
CA LEU A 83 -22.67 3.40 11.74
C LEU A 83 -22.38 2.07 11.05
N ILE A 84 -23.15 1.71 10.02
CA ILE A 84 -22.97 0.46 9.26
C ILE A 84 -21.62 0.46 8.54
N THR A 85 -21.38 1.48 7.72
CA THR A 85 -20.15 1.61 6.93
C THR A 85 -18.92 1.74 7.82
N GLY A 86 -19.04 2.43 8.96
CA GLY A 86 -18.00 2.50 9.98
C GLY A 86 -17.71 1.14 10.64
N THR A 87 -18.74 0.33 10.88
CA THR A 87 -18.57 -1.04 11.39
C THR A 87 -17.88 -1.93 10.34
N LEU A 88 -18.30 -1.86 9.07
CA LEU A 88 -17.66 -2.60 7.98
C LEU A 88 -16.20 -2.19 7.77
N TRP A 89 -15.88 -0.91 7.93
CA TRP A 89 -14.50 -0.44 7.90
C TRP A 89 -13.67 -1.05 9.04
N ASN A 90 -14.18 -1.06 10.27
CA ASN A 90 -13.50 -1.72 11.40
C ASN A 90 -13.27 -3.23 11.16
N LEU A 91 -14.27 -3.92 10.60
CA LEU A 91 -14.17 -5.35 10.31
C LEU A 91 -13.16 -5.64 9.19
N SER A 92 -13.08 -4.77 8.18
CA SER A 92 -12.18 -4.93 7.03
C SER A 92 -10.69 -4.84 7.37
N SER A 93 -10.34 -4.32 8.56
CA SER A 93 -8.95 -4.24 9.00
C SER A 93 -8.36 -5.60 9.41
N TYR A 94 -9.17 -6.66 9.48
CA TYR A 94 -8.74 -8.00 9.86
C TYR A 94 -8.77 -8.93 8.65
N GLU A 95 -7.58 -9.41 8.24
CA GLU A 95 -7.36 -10.17 6.99
C GLU A 95 -8.39 -11.29 6.75
N PRO A 96 -8.69 -12.17 7.74
CA PRO A 96 -9.59 -13.30 7.51
C PRO A 96 -11.04 -12.90 7.19
N LEU A 97 -11.43 -11.63 7.37
CA LEU A 97 -12.79 -11.14 7.07
C LEU A 97 -12.90 -10.42 5.73
N LYS A 98 -11.78 -10.05 5.09
CA LYS A 98 -11.82 -9.21 3.87
C LYS A 98 -12.61 -9.87 2.74
N MET A 99 -12.33 -11.16 2.45
CA MET A 99 -13.08 -11.91 1.44
C MET A 99 -14.56 -12.11 1.80
N VAL A 100 -14.90 -12.21 3.09
CA VAL A 100 -16.30 -12.28 3.53
C VAL A 100 -17.03 -10.96 3.24
N ILE A 101 -16.37 -9.83 3.50
CA ILE A 101 -16.90 -8.50 3.18
C ILE A 101 -17.05 -8.33 1.66
N ILE A 102 -16.08 -8.79 0.87
CA ILE A 102 -16.17 -8.76 -0.60
C ILE A 102 -17.38 -9.57 -1.09
N ASN A 103 -17.49 -10.83 -0.63
CA ASN A 103 -18.53 -11.75 -1.08
C ASN A 103 -19.95 -11.26 -0.78
N HIS A 104 -20.16 -10.62 0.38
CA HIS A 104 -21.48 -10.17 0.78
C HIS A 104 -21.76 -8.69 0.45
N GLY A 105 -20.76 -7.83 0.53
CA GLY A 105 -20.94 -6.38 0.60
C GLY A 105 -20.44 -5.57 -0.58
N LEU A 106 -19.52 -6.07 -1.41
CA LEU A 106 -18.85 -5.28 -2.45
C LEU A 106 -19.84 -4.58 -3.40
N GLN A 107 -20.77 -5.34 -4.01
CA GLN A 107 -21.72 -4.76 -4.95
C GLN A 107 -22.68 -3.77 -4.27
N THR A 108 -23.13 -4.08 -3.05
CA THR A 108 -24.02 -3.19 -2.29
C THR A 108 -23.33 -1.89 -1.92
N MET A 109 -22.12 -1.95 -1.37
CA MET A 109 -21.34 -0.75 -1.04
C MET A 109 -21.06 0.12 -2.27
N THR A 110 -20.83 -0.52 -3.42
CA THR A 110 -20.62 0.18 -4.69
C THR A 110 -21.89 0.88 -5.16
N ASN A 111 -23.01 0.16 -5.25
CA ASN A 111 -24.27 0.68 -5.79
C ASN A 111 -24.97 1.66 -4.86
N GLU A 112 -24.92 1.43 -3.55
CA GLU A 112 -25.64 2.24 -2.57
C GLU A 112 -24.83 3.46 -2.11
N VAL A 113 -23.49 3.41 -2.18
CA VAL A 113 -22.63 4.48 -1.64
C VAL A 113 -21.65 5.03 -2.67
N ILE A 114 -20.77 4.22 -3.23
CA ILE A 114 -19.69 4.76 -4.08
C ILE A 114 -20.25 5.45 -5.33
N ILE A 115 -21.12 4.77 -6.08
CA ILE A 115 -21.70 5.33 -7.31
C ILE A 115 -22.52 6.61 -6.99
N PRO A 116 -23.53 6.60 -6.09
CA PRO A 116 -24.41 7.76 -5.88
C PRO A 116 -23.69 9.01 -5.38
N HIS A 117 -22.62 8.85 -4.59
CA HIS A 117 -21.87 9.98 -4.02
C HIS A 117 -20.61 10.34 -4.82
N SER A 118 -20.23 9.55 -5.84
CA SER A 118 -19.08 9.88 -6.69
C SER A 118 -19.37 10.99 -7.70
N GLY A 119 -20.65 11.20 -8.03
CA GLY A 119 -21.07 12.06 -9.15
C GLY A 119 -20.99 11.36 -10.52
N TRP A 120 -20.59 10.08 -10.56
CA TRP A 120 -20.55 9.28 -11.79
C TRP A 120 -21.92 8.73 -12.16
N GLU A 121 -22.20 8.70 -13.46
CA GLU A 121 -23.41 8.14 -14.05
C GLU A 121 -23.03 7.12 -15.15
N HIS A 122 -23.75 6.00 -15.23
CA HIS A 122 -23.45 4.90 -16.17
C HIS A 122 -23.56 5.34 -17.64
N GLU A 123 -24.57 6.16 -17.92
CA GLU A 123 -24.82 6.78 -19.22
C GLU A 123 -25.01 8.29 -19.00
N PRO A 124 -23.93 9.09 -19.06
CA PRO A 124 -24.02 10.52 -18.87
C PRO A 124 -24.84 11.13 -20.01
N ASN A 125 -25.86 11.91 -19.67
CA ASN A 125 -26.59 12.70 -20.66
C ASN A 125 -25.60 13.72 -21.25
N GLU A 126 -25.34 13.73 -22.56
CA GLU A 126 -24.27 14.54 -23.17
C GLU A 126 -24.44 16.05 -22.90
N ASP A 127 -25.67 16.50 -22.62
CA ASP A 127 -26.01 17.89 -22.29
C ASP A 127 -25.90 18.25 -20.79
N SER A 128 -25.71 17.25 -19.91
CA SER A 128 -25.63 17.47 -18.47
C SER A 128 -24.20 17.72 -18.02
N LYS A 129 -24.01 18.75 -17.19
CA LYS A 129 -22.71 18.96 -16.53
C LYS A 129 -22.38 17.75 -15.63
N PRO A 130 -21.12 17.25 -15.65
CA PRO A 130 -20.70 16.21 -14.73
C PRO A 130 -20.97 16.63 -13.28
N ARG A 131 -21.58 15.74 -12.50
CA ARG A 131 -21.85 16.01 -11.08
C ARG A 131 -20.55 15.92 -10.29
N ASP A 132 -20.45 16.77 -9.28
CA ASP A 132 -19.34 16.78 -8.35
C ASP A 132 -19.47 15.62 -7.35
N ALA A 133 -18.33 15.15 -6.84
CA ALA A 133 -18.30 14.16 -5.78
C ALA A 133 -18.75 14.77 -4.44
N GLU A 134 -19.51 13.99 -3.67
CA GLU A 134 -20.00 14.35 -2.34
C GLU A 134 -19.24 13.55 -1.26
N TRP A 135 -18.34 14.22 -0.53
CA TRP A 135 -17.48 13.59 0.47
C TRP A 135 -18.15 13.35 1.83
N THR A 136 -19.23 12.57 1.84
CA THR A 136 -19.93 12.21 3.08
C THR A 136 -19.09 11.29 3.98
N THR A 137 -19.40 11.25 5.28
CA THR A 137 -18.78 10.27 6.20
C THR A 137 -19.06 8.83 5.74
N VAL A 138 -20.23 8.57 5.15
CA VAL A 138 -20.59 7.26 4.58
C VAL A 138 -19.66 6.91 3.43
N PHE A 139 -19.39 7.84 2.50
CA PHE A 139 -18.43 7.62 1.41
C PHE A 139 -17.01 7.39 1.95
N LYS A 140 -16.57 8.19 2.91
CA LYS A 140 -15.27 8.04 3.58
C LYS A 140 -15.11 6.65 4.21
N ASN A 141 -16.12 6.20 4.96
CA ASN A 141 -16.08 4.90 5.64
C ASN A 141 -16.10 3.75 4.63
N THR A 142 -16.96 3.84 3.60
CA THR A 142 -17.06 2.81 2.56
C THR A 142 -15.77 2.72 1.73
N SER A 143 -15.22 3.84 1.28
CA SER A 143 -13.92 3.86 0.59
C SER A 143 -12.79 3.36 1.49
N GLY A 144 -12.81 3.63 2.80
CA GLY A 144 -11.88 3.06 3.77
C GLY A 144 -12.00 1.54 3.89
N CYS A 145 -13.23 1.00 3.90
CA CYS A 145 -13.49 -0.42 3.87
C CYS A 145 -12.97 -1.07 2.57
N LEU A 146 -13.29 -0.48 1.42
CA LEU A 146 -12.85 -0.94 0.10
C LEU A 146 -11.33 -0.90 -0.05
N ARG A 147 -10.67 0.14 0.47
CA ARG A 147 -9.21 0.23 0.54
C ARG A 147 -8.61 -0.97 1.29
N ASN A 148 -9.15 -1.31 2.46
CA ASN A 148 -8.65 -2.42 3.25
C ASN A 148 -8.86 -3.77 2.56
N VAL A 149 -10.04 -4.02 1.98
CA VAL A 149 -10.28 -5.31 1.30
C VAL A 149 -9.51 -5.42 -0.02
N SER A 150 -9.20 -4.29 -0.68
CA SER A 150 -8.40 -4.28 -1.92
C SER A 150 -6.91 -4.62 -1.72
N SER A 151 -6.40 -4.56 -0.48
CA SER A 151 -4.99 -4.85 -0.17
C SER A 151 -4.68 -6.34 0.04
N ASP A 152 -5.70 -7.20 0.00
CA ASP A 152 -5.57 -8.66 0.10
C ASP A 152 -4.96 -9.27 -1.19
N GLY A 153 -5.10 -10.58 -1.39
CA GLY A 153 -4.55 -11.34 -2.51
C GLY A 153 -5.16 -11.01 -3.89
N ALA A 154 -4.65 -11.70 -4.90
CA ALA A 154 -5.06 -11.52 -6.29
C ALA A 154 -6.56 -11.68 -6.52
N GLU A 155 -7.22 -12.57 -5.77
CA GLU A 155 -8.66 -12.78 -5.87
C GLU A 155 -9.46 -11.57 -5.43
N ALA A 156 -9.10 -10.93 -4.31
CA ALA A 156 -9.77 -9.71 -3.87
C ALA A 156 -9.66 -8.59 -4.93
N ARG A 157 -8.45 -8.37 -5.47
CA ARG A 157 -8.24 -7.38 -6.54
C ARG A 157 -9.03 -7.71 -7.79
N ARG A 158 -9.12 -8.98 -8.19
CA ARG A 158 -9.95 -9.43 -9.32
C ARG A 158 -11.41 -9.06 -9.07
N ARG A 159 -11.98 -9.43 -7.92
CA ARG A 159 -13.37 -9.15 -7.58
C ARG A 159 -13.70 -7.66 -7.57
N LEU A 160 -12.80 -6.82 -7.06
CA LEU A 160 -12.99 -5.36 -7.10
C LEU A 160 -12.85 -4.79 -8.52
N ARG A 161 -11.92 -5.28 -9.33
CA ARG A 161 -11.79 -4.87 -10.74
C ARG A 161 -13.03 -5.24 -11.57
N GLU A 162 -13.62 -6.39 -11.30
CA GLU A 162 -14.80 -6.91 -11.99
C GLU A 162 -16.12 -6.34 -11.42
N CYS A 163 -16.09 -5.56 -10.33
CA CYS A 163 -17.28 -4.93 -9.79
C CYS A 163 -17.72 -3.76 -10.69
N GLU A 164 -18.88 -3.92 -11.32
CA GLU A 164 -19.43 -2.96 -12.26
C GLU A 164 -19.56 -1.55 -11.65
N GLY A 165 -19.04 -0.55 -12.35
CA GLY A 165 -19.10 0.86 -11.98
C GLY A 165 -18.14 1.28 -10.86
N LEU A 166 -17.45 0.35 -10.17
CA LEU A 166 -16.56 0.73 -9.06
C LEU A 166 -15.37 1.57 -9.54
N VAL A 167 -14.64 1.09 -10.54
CA VAL A 167 -13.45 1.79 -11.06
C VAL A 167 -13.85 3.10 -11.72
N ASP A 168 -14.94 3.11 -12.49
CA ASP A 168 -15.47 4.28 -13.18
C ASP A 168 -15.85 5.38 -12.16
N ALA A 169 -16.60 5.03 -11.12
CA ALA A 169 -17.01 5.95 -10.06
C ALA A 169 -15.82 6.50 -9.25
N LEU A 170 -14.86 5.64 -8.88
CA LEU A 170 -13.66 6.09 -8.17
C LEU A 170 -12.82 7.04 -9.03
N LEU A 171 -12.67 6.75 -10.33
CA LEU A 171 -11.91 7.60 -11.25
C LEU A 171 -12.58 8.97 -11.42
N HIS A 172 -13.89 8.99 -11.62
CA HIS A 172 -14.67 10.22 -11.72
C HIS A 172 -14.59 11.05 -10.44
N ALA A 173 -14.73 10.42 -9.27
CA ALA A 173 -14.62 11.11 -7.99
C ALA A 173 -13.25 11.78 -7.81
N LEU A 174 -12.17 11.10 -8.19
CA LEU A 174 -10.82 11.66 -8.15
C LEU A 174 -10.63 12.80 -9.17
N GLN A 175 -11.22 12.70 -10.36
CA GLN A 175 -11.21 13.79 -11.35
C GLN A 175 -11.98 15.02 -10.86
N SER A 176 -13.13 14.82 -10.22
CA SER A 176 -13.89 15.90 -9.57
C SER A 176 -13.06 16.56 -8.46
N ALA A 177 -12.38 15.77 -7.62
CA ALA A 177 -11.50 16.26 -6.56
C ALA A 177 -10.40 17.18 -7.11
N VAL A 178 -9.71 16.75 -8.18
CA VAL A 178 -8.67 17.55 -8.84
C VAL A 178 -9.28 18.82 -9.45
N GLY A 179 -10.40 18.72 -10.15
CA GLY A 179 -11.07 19.88 -10.75
C GLY A 179 -11.51 20.93 -9.73
N LYS A 180 -11.83 20.51 -8.50
CA LYS A 180 -12.23 21.38 -7.38
C LYS A 180 -11.08 21.76 -6.44
N LYS A 181 -9.87 21.23 -6.66
CA LYS A 181 -8.72 21.36 -5.77
C LYS A 181 -8.99 20.87 -4.34
N ASP A 182 -9.81 19.84 -4.19
CA ASP A 182 -10.15 19.21 -2.90
C ASP A 182 -9.52 17.80 -2.84
N MET A 183 -8.19 17.74 -2.86
CA MET A 183 -7.44 16.48 -2.98
C MET A 183 -6.93 15.93 -1.64
N ASP A 184 -6.94 16.74 -0.58
CA ASP A 184 -6.31 16.40 0.70
C ASP A 184 -7.28 15.78 1.72
N ASN A 185 -8.55 15.59 1.34
CA ASN A 185 -9.51 14.91 2.19
C ASN A 185 -9.28 13.38 2.25
N LYS A 186 -9.78 12.76 3.32
CA LYS A 186 -9.56 11.32 3.58
C LYS A 186 -10.19 10.39 2.55
N SER A 187 -11.29 10.82 1.92
CA SER A 187 -11.97 10.05 0.88
C SER A 187 -11.13 9.95 -0.38
N VAL A 188 -10.49 11.04 -0.79
CA VAL A 188 -9.53 11.06 -1.91
C VAL A 188 -8.35 10.14 -1.60
N GLU A 189 -7.75 10.26 -0.41
CA GLU A 189 -6.67 9.36 0.01
C GLU A 189 -7.09 7.88 -0.13
N ASN A 190 -8.28 7.53 0.36
CA ASN A 190 -8.81 6.17 0.25
C ASN A 190 -9.00 5.74 -1.21
N CYS A 191 -9.56 6.60 -2.06
CA CYS A 191 -9.79 6.32 -3.47
C CYS A 191 -8.47 6.08 -4.21
N VAL A 192 -7.46 6.94 -4.05
CA VAL A 192 -6.14 6.77 -4.68
C VAL A 192 -5.48 5.47 -4.19
N CYS A 193 -5.61 5.14 -2.90
CA CYS A 193 -5.10 3.87 -2.38
C CYS A 193 -5.80 2.65 -3.00
N ILE A 194 -7.12 2.69 -3.19
CA ILE A 194 -7.85 1.62 -3.91
C ILE A 194 -7.29 1.51 -5.34
N MET A 195 -7.19 2.63 -6.07
CA MET A 195 -6.68 2.63 -7.45
C MET A 195 -5.25 2.09 -7.54
N ARG A 196 -4.38 2.44 -6.60
CA ARG A 196 -3.02 1.88 -6.46
C ARG A 196 -3.04 0.37 -6.26
N ASN A 197 -3.90 -0.12 -5.36
CA ASN A 197 -4.04 -1.55 -5.08
C ASN A 197 -4.60 -2.32 -6.27
N LEU A 198 -5.59 -1.78 -6.98
CA LEU A 198 -6.16 -2.44 -8.18
C LEU A 198 -5.20 -2.41 -9.37
N SER A 199 -4.33 -1.40 -9.46
CA SER A 199 -3.24 -1.32 -10.45
C SER A 199 -2.13 -2.34 -10.19
N TYR A 200 -2.07 -2.91 -8.98
CA TYR A 200 -1.07 -3.91 -8.62
C TYR A 200 -1.20 -5.18 -9.47
N HIS A 201 -0.09 -5.59 -10.11
CA HIS A 201 -0.02 -6.76 -11.01
C HIS A 201 -1.10 -6.77 -12.09
N VAL A 202 -1.64 -5.60 -12.46
CA VAL A 202 -2.71 -5.50 -13.47
C VAL A 202 -2.29 -6.16 -14.79
N HIS A 203 -1.02 -6.01 -15.19
CA HIS A 203 -0.40 -6.61 -16.38
C HIS A 203 -0.29 -8.15 -16.36
N LYS A 204 -0.56 -8.81 -15.23
CA LYS A 204 -0.58 -10.28 -15.08
C LYS A 204 -1.97 -10.82 -14.78
N GLU A 205 -2.79 -10.04 -14.09
CA GLU A 205 -4.02 -10.54 -13.47
C GLU A 205 -5.30 -10.24 -14.28
N VAL A 206 -5.28 -9.25 -15.19
CA VAL A 206 -6.46 -8.93 -16.01
C VAL A 206 -6.71 -10.00 -17.09
N PRO A 207 -7.98 -10.31 -17.41
CA PRO A 207 -8.31 -11.21 -18.51
C PRO A 207 -7.71 -10.71 -19.84
N GLY A 208 -7.05 -11.58 -20.60
CA GLY A 208 -6.48 -11.21 -21.90
C GLY A 208 -5.12 -10.50 -21.84
N ALA A 209 -4.49 -10.40 -20.67
CA ALA A 209 -3.21 -9.71 -20.49
C ALA A 209 -2.09 -10.22 -21.41
N GLU A 210 -2.11 -11.51 -21.75
CA GLU A 210 -1.15 -12.18 -22.62
C GLU A 210 -1.08 -11.58 -24.03
N LYS A 211 -2.19 -11.03 -24.54
CA LYS A 211 -2.27 -10.40 -25.87
C LYS A 211 -1.42 -9.14 -26.00
N PHE A 212 -1.07 -8.56 -24.87
CA PHE A 212 -0.34 -7.30 -24.76
C PHE A 212 1.10 -7.53 -24.27
N GLN A 213 1.54 -8.77 -24.08
CA GLN A 213 2.94 -9.08 -23.83
C GLN A 213 3.71 -9.07 -25.14
N LYS A 214 4.94 -8.53 -25.14
CA LYS A 214 5.80 -8.64 -26.32
C LYS A 214 6.16 -10.11 -26.55
N PRO A 215 6.15 -10.62 -27.79
CA PRO A 215 6.71 -11.94 -28.07
C PRO A 215 8.16 -11.97 -27.59
N SER A 216 8.47 -12.90 -26.67
CA SER A 216 9.84 -13.07 -26.20
C SER A 216 10.70 -13.56 -27.38
N ALA A 217 11.83 -12.90 -27.63
CA ALA A 217 12.73 -13.18 -28.77
C ALA A 217 13.49 -14.52 -28.66
N LEU A 218 12.92 -15.51 -27.95
CA LEU A 218 13.51 -16.83 -27.67
C LEU A 218 12.68 -18.00 -28.23
N GLN A 219 11.76 -17.76 -29.17
CA GLN A 219 11.27 -18.84 -30.03
C GLN A 219 12.19 -18.94 -31.26
N ALA A 220 12.81 -20.12 -31.40
CA ALA A 220 13.85 -20.48 -32.35
C ALA A 220 13.53 -20.18 -33.83
N PRO A 221 14.56 -20.06 -34.70
CA PRO A 221 14.39 -19.72 -36.11
C PRO A 221 13.93 -20.94 -36.91
N GLY A 222 12.84 -20.81 -37.67
CA GLY A 222 12.42 -21.89 -38.55
C GLY A 222 11.09 -21.65 -39.26
N SER A 223 11.07 -20.73 -40.22
CA SER A 223 10.40 -20.84 -41.53
C SER A 223 10.27 -19.45 -42.17
N ALA A 224 11.10 -19.21 -43.18
CA ALA A 224 11.04 -18.00 -44.00
C ALA A 224 9.80 -18.06 -44.91
N GLY A 225 8.88 -17.12 -44.72
CA GLY A 225 7.86 -16.72 -45.70
C GLY A 225 8.01 -15.22 -45.99
N PRO A 226 7.81 -14.75 -47.24
CA PRO A 226 8.22 -13.42 -47.66
C PRO A 226 7.44 -12.32 -46.94
N GLN A 227 8.21 -11.36 -46.39
CA GLN A 227 7.74 -10.18 -45.69
C GLN A 227 6.79 -9.34 -46.55
N ARG A 228 5.52 -9.24 -46.13
CA ARG A 228 4.73 -8.03 -46.38
C ARG A 228 5.02 -7.04 -45.24
N LYS A 229 5.66 -5.93 -45.58
CA LYS A 229 5.77 -4.73 -44.73
C LYS A 229 4.38 -4.34 -44.24
N LYS A 230 4.04 -4.74 -43.01
CA LYS A 230 2.85 -4.24 -42.33
C LYS A 230 3.23 -2.89 -41.75
N LYS A 231 2.71 -1.86 -42.42
CA LYS A 231 2.68 -0.46 -41.97
C LYS A 231 2.29 -0.42 -40.50
N ASP A 232 2.90 0.49 -39.74
CA ASP A 232 2.61 0.75 -38.32
C ASP A 232 1.10 0.97 -38.10
N ASP A 233 0.36 -0.12 -37.83
CA ASP A 233 -1.02 -0.06 -37.39
C ASP A 233 -1.02 0.24 -35.89
N ALA A 234 -0.73 1.50 -35.57
CA ALA A 234 -1.20 2.16 -34.35
C ALA A 234 -2.75 2.36 -34.35
N GLY A 235 -3.46 1.70 -35.28
CA GLY A 235 -4.91 1.82 -35.49
C GLY A 235 -5.72 0.57 -35.14
N CYS A 236 -5.18 -0.40 -34.41
CA CYS A 236 -5.87 -1.67 -34.12
C CYS A 236 -6.48 -1.76 -32.71
N PHE A 237 -6.98 -0.64 -32.17
CA PHE A 237 -7.84 -0.64 -30.99
C PHE A 237 -9.27 -0.39 -31.46
N GLY A 238 -10.13 -1.41 -31.33
CA GLY A 238 -11.55 -1.30 -31.70
C GLY A 238 -12.19 -0.10 -31.04
N GLY A 239 -13.06 0.61 -31.77
CA GLY A 239 -13.70 1.87 -31.36
C GLY A 239 -14.67 1.80 -30.16
N LYS A 240 -14.45 0.89 -29.20
CA LYS A 240 -15.15 0.88 -27.92
C LYS A 240 -14.33 1.68 -26.90
N LYS A 241 -14.96 2.67 -26.26
CA LYS A 241 -14.38 3.39 -25.12
C LYS A 241 -14.07 2.39 -24.01
N ALA A 242 -12.87 2.49 -23.41
CA ALA A 242 -12.50 1.68 -22.25
C ALA A 242 -13.52 1.92 -21.10
N LYS A 243 -13.89 0.86 -20.38
CA LYS A 243 -14.82 0.92 -19.24
C LYS A 243 -14.34 0.01 -18.11
N GLY A 244 -14.78 0.28 -16.87
CA GLY A 244 -14.43 -0.57 -15.73
C GLY A 244 -12.93 -0.66 -15.49
N PHE A 245 -12.42 -1.86 -15.20
CA PHE A 245 -11.00 -2.05 -14.91
C PHE A 245 -10.05 -1.73 -16.07
N GLU A 246 -10.55 -1.63 -17.31
CA GLU A 246 -9.72 -1.25 -18.45
C GLU A 246 -9.18 0.18 -18.31
N LEU A 247 -9.92 1.03 -17.60
CA LEU A 247 -9.54 2.42 -17.29
C LEU A 247 -8.24 2.50 -16.47
N LEU A 248 -7.95 1.51 -15.63
CA LEU A 248 -6.79 1.52 -14.73
C LEU A 248 -5.45 1.67 -15.46
N TYR A 249 -5.37 1.19 -16.69
CA TYR A 249 -4.12 1.14 -17.47
C TYR A 249 -4.19 1.98 -18.74
N GLN A 250 -5.22 2.82 -18.90
CA GLN A 250 -5.27 3.80 -19.98
C GLN A 250 -4.33 4.98 -19.69
N PRO A 251 -3.64 5.56 -20.69
CA PRO A 251 -2.75 6.70 -20.50
C PRO A 251 -3.36 7.91 -19.77
N GLU A 252 -4.67 8.10 -19.86
CA GLU A 252 -5.40 9.22 -19.26
C GLU A 252 -5.27 9.27 -17.73
N VAL A 253 -5.16 8.12 -17.05
CA VAL A 253 -4.99 8.10 -15.58
C VAL A 253 -3.66 8.69 -15.13
N VAL A 254 -2.67 8.77 -16.03
CA VAL A 254 -1.38 9.40 -15.71
C VAL A 254 -1.57 10.86 -15.36
N ARG A 255 -2.41 11.60 -16.10
CA ARG A 255 -2.67 13.02 -15.82
C ARG A 255 -3.27 13.22 -14.44
N LEU A 256 -4.23 12.36 -14.08
CA LEU A 256 -4.85 12.38 -12.75
C LEU A 256 -3.81 12.21 -11.64
N TYR A 257 -2.96 11.17 -11.74
CA TYR A 257 -1.94 10.93 -10.72
C TYR A 257 -0.90 12.06 -10.67
N LEU A 258 -0.52 12.63 -11.82
CA LEU A 258 0.41 13.76 -11.86
C LEU A 258 -0.20 15.04 -11.25
N SER A 259 -1.48 15.33 -11.48
CA SER A 259 -2.18 16.43 -10.80
C SER A 259 -2.19 16.23 -9.29
N LEU A 260 -2.53 15.04 -8.80
CA LEU A 260 -2.48 14.71 -7.38
C LEU A 260 -1.06 14.88 -6.80
N LEU A 261 -0.04 14.41 -7.52
CA LEU A 261 1.37 14.53 -7.12
C LEU A 261 1.87 15.98 -7.07
N THR A 262 1.27 16.87 -7.87
CA THR A 262 1.66 18.28 -7.96
C THR A 262 0.94 19.13 -6.93
N GLU A 263 -0.34 18.86 -6.67
CA GLU A 263 -1.21 19.78 -5.95
C GLU A 263 -1.56 19.32 -4.52
N SER A 264 -1.44 18.02 -4.20
CA SER A 264 -1.76 17.50 -2.86
C SER A 264 -0.65 17.78 -1.84
N GLN A 265 -1.04 18.11 -0.61
CA GLN A 265 -0.12 18.22 0.54
C GLN A 265 -0.17 16.99 1.45
N ASN A 266 -1.11 16.06 1.21
CA ASN A 266 -1.24 14.83 1.99
C ASN A 266 -0.24 13.76 1.52
N TYR A 267 0.75 13.45 2.37
CA TYR A 267 1.77 12.43 2.08
C TYR A 267 1.21 11.03 1.76
N ASN A 268 0.05 10.65 2.29
CA ASN A 268 -0.58 9.36 1.93
C ASN A 268 -1.12 9.39 0.50
N THR A 269 -1.74 10.50 0.09
CA THR A 269 -2.23 10.70 -1.28
C THR A 269 -1.06 10.70 -2.26
N LEU A 270 0.02 11.39 -1.94
CA LEU A 270 1.25 11.43 -2.73
C LEU A 270 1.90 10.03 -2.85
N GLU A 271 2.05 9.30 -1.75
CA GLU A 271 2.57 7.92 -1.76
C GLU A 271 1.70 6.99 -2.61
N ALA A 272 0.39 7.07 -2.47
CA ALA A 272 -0.53 6.23 -3.22
C ALA A 272 -0.51 6.57 -4.72
N ALA A 273 -0.47 7.84 -5.11
CA ALA A 273 -0.41 8.25 -6.51
C ALA A 273 0.93 7.84 -7.17
N ALA A 274 2.06 8.05 -6.49
CA ALA A 274 3.36 7.58 -6.95
C ALA A 274 3.40 6.04 -7.02
N GLY A 275 2.81 5.35 -6.04
CA GLY A 275 2.66 3.90 -6.01
C GLY A 275 1.78 3.35 -7.13
N ALA A 276 0.75 4.10 -7.56
CA ALA A 276 -0.05 3.73 -8.72
C ALA A 276 0.78 3.81 -10.02
N LEU A 277 1.53 4.91 -10.22
CA LEU A 277 2.46 5.04 -11.35
C LEU A 277 3.56 3.97 -11.33
N GLN A 278 4.10 3.65 -10.15
CA GLN A 278 5.03 2.53 -9.95
C GLN A 278 4.42 1.22 -10.47
N ASN A 279 3.20 0.88 -10.08
CA ASN A 279 2.53 -0.35 -10.46
C ASN A 279 2.24 -0.41 -11.97
N LEU A 280 1.75 0.68 -12.56
CA LEU A 280 1.40 0.75 -13.99
C LEU A 280 2.62 0.76 -14.91
N SER A 281 3.74 1.31 -14.46
CA SER A 281 5.00 1.33 -15.22
C SER A 281 5.82 0.04 -15.11
N ALA A 282 5.38 -0.93 -14.29
CA ALA A 282 6.07 -2.20 -14.08
C ALA A 282 5.89 -3.19 -15.25
N GLY A 283 6.93 -3.99 -15.52
CA GLY A 283 6.85 -5.12 -16.45
C GLY A 283 6.99 -4.78 -17.94
N GLN A 284 7.02 -5.86 -18.75
CA GLN A 284 7.18 -5.83 -20.21
C GLN A 284 5.82 -5.96 -20.92
N TRP A 285 4.91 -5.05 -20.57
CA TRP A 285 3.55 -4.99 -21.10
C TRP A 285 3.37 -3.79 -22.02
N THR A 286 2.58 -3.93 -23.10
CA THR A 286 2.34 -2.84 -24.07
C THR A 286 1.80 -1.58 -23.39
N TRP A 287 0.83 -1.71 -22.49
CA TRP A 287 0.30 -0.57 -21.73
C TRP A 287 1.34 0.06 -20.80
N SER A 288 2.19 -0.73 -20.15
CA SER A 288 3.29 -0.17 -19.34
C SER A 288 4.28 0.62 -20.19
N ASN A 289 4.54 0.24 -21.45
CA ASN A 289 5.32 1.07 -22.38
C ASN A 289 4.61 2.41 -22.65
N TYR A 290 3.30 2.41 -22.91
CA TYR A 290 2.53 3.64 -23.11
C TYR A 290 2.50 4.52 -21.86
N ILE A 291 2.33 3.94 -20.68
CA ILE A 291 2.36 4.68 -19.41
C ILE A 291 3.73 5.33 -19.21
N ARG A 292 4.83 4.59 -19.38
CA ARG A 292 6.20 5.15 -19.29
C ARG A 292 6.42 6.31 -20.26
N ALA A 293 5.95 6.18 -21.50
CA ALA A 293 6.04 7.25 -22.49
C ALA A 293 5.14 8.45 -22.16
N THR A 294 3.96 8.21 -21.60
CA THR A 294 2.97 9.24 -21.24
C THR A 294 3.45 10.06 -20.06
N VAL A 295 3.98 9.42 -19.00
CA VAL A 295 4.58 10.12 -17.85
C VAL A 295 5.63 11.13 -18.33
N ARG A 296 6.49 10.77 -19.30
CA ARG A 296 7.44 11.71 -19.89
C ARG A 296 6.77 12.84 -20.67
N LYS A 297 5.81 12.51 -21.55
CA LYS A 297 5.11 13.51 -22.39
C LYS A 297 4.35 14.54 -21.56
N GLU A 298 3.75 14.10 -20.45
CA GLU A 298 3.00 14.93 -19.49
C GLU A 298 3.91 15.62 -18.47
N LYS A 299 5.24 15.68 -18.71
CA LYS A 299 6.23 16.31 -17.81
C LYS A 299 6.21 15.76 -16.37
N GLY A 300 5.82 14.49 -16.20
CA GLY A 300 5.75 13.83 -14.91
C GLY A 300 7.11 13.51 -14.28
N LEU A 301 8.17 13.37 -15.09
CA LEU A 301 9.50 13.04 -14.56
C LEU A 301 10.06 14.14 -13.64
N PRO A 302 10.05 15.45 -14.01
CA PRO A 302 10.40 16.53 -13.08
C PRO A 302 9.59 16.51 -11.77
N ILE A 303 8.28 16.29 -11.83
CA ILE A 303 7.41 16.22 -10.63
C ILE A 303 7.87 15.12 -9.69
N LEU A 304 8.14 13.93 -10.21
CA LEU A 304 8.66 12.81 -9.41
C LEU A 304 10.03 13.14 -8.82
N VAL A 305 10.93 13.75 -9.58
CA VAL A 305 12.26 14.12 -9.07
C VAL A 305 12.18 15.16 -7.95
N GLU A 306 11.28 16.13 -8.06
CA GLU A 306 11.03 17.10 -6.99
C GLU A 306 10.55 16.42 -5.70
N LEU A 307 9.67 15.42 -5.82
CA LEU A 307 9.16 14.66 -4.67
C LEU A 307 10.22 13.77 -3.98
N LEU A 308 11.38 13.50 -4.60
CA LEU A 308 12.53 12.91 -3.89
C LEU A 308 13.04 13.83 -2.77
N ARG A 309 12.67 15.12 -2.79
CA ARG A 309 12.98 16.09 -1.72
C ARG A 309 11.90 16.14 -0.64
N SER A 310 10.89 15.28 -0.66
CA SER A 310 9.91 15.16 0.42
C SER A 310 10.55 14.71 1.74
N ASP A 311 10.04 15.17 2.88
CA ASP A 311 10.45 14.70 4.21
C ASP A 311 9.78 13.38 4.60
N SER A 312 8.84 12.90 3.78
CA SER A 312 8.13 11.65 4.03
C SER A 312 8.87 10.47 3.39
N ASP A 313 9.43 9.59 4.21
CA ASP A 313 10.16 8.39 3.77
C ASP A 313 9.35 7.54 2.78
N LYS A 314 8.07 7.29 3.07
CA LYS A 314 7.15 6.52 2.20
C LYS A 314 6.97 7.16 0.81
N VAL A 315 6.95 8.49 0.72
CA VAL A 315 6.84 9.22 -0.56
C VAL A 315 8.13 9.07 -1.34
N VAL A 316 9.28 9.33 -0.71
CA VAL A 316 10.60 9.15 -1.33
C VAL A 316 10.77 7.72 -1.85
N ARG A 317 10.35 6.72 -1.08
CA ARG A 317 10.40 5.30 -1.48
C ARG A 317 9.54 5.02 -2.70
N ALA A 318 8.26 5.40 -2.68
CA ALA A 318 7.34 5.17 -3.80
C ALA A 318 7.84 5.86 -5.09
N VAL A 319 8.33 7.09 -4.97
CA VAL A 319 8.89 7.87 -6.08
C VAL A 319 10.17 7.22 -6.64
N ALA A 320 11.10 6.79 -5.79
CA ALA A 320 12.32 6.11 -6.25
C ALA A 320 11.97 4.85 -7.06
N ILE A 321 11.06 4.01 -6.56
CA ILE A 321 10.68 2.79 -7.28
C ILE A 321 9.91 3.12 -8.57
N ALA A 322 9.07 4.17 -8.58
CA ALA A 322 8.43 4.65 -9.80
C ALA A 322 9.47 5.10 -10.84
N LEU A 323 10.47 5.90 -10.46
CA LEU A 323 11.56 6.34 -11.34
C LEU A 323 12.39 5.17 -11.88
N ARG A 324 12.62 4.13 -11.06
CA ARG A 324 13.28 2.89 -11.50
C ARG A 324 12.47 2.21 -12.62
N ASN A 325 11.18 2.02 -12.43
CA ASN A 325 10.32 1.39 -13.44
C ASN A 325 10.20 2.25 -14.70
N LEU A 326 10.13 3.57 -14.54
CA LEU A 326 10.11 4.52 -15.66
C LEU A 326 11.41 4.47 -16.48
N SER A 327 12.55 4.21 -15.83
CA SER A 327 13.88 4.07 -16.45
C SER A 327 14.04 2.80 -17.29
N ILE A 328 13.08 1.86 -17.27
CA ILE A 328 13.05 0.74 -18.22
C ILE A 328 12.93 1.26 -19.66
N ASP A 329 12.24 2.39 -19.87
CA ASP A 329 12.23 3.08 -21.17
C ASP A 329 13.54 3.86 -21.36
N ARG A 330 14.27 3.57 -22.43
CA ARG A 330 15.60 4.15 -22.70
C ARG A 330 15.61 5.68 -22.72
N ARG A 331 14.60 6.31 -23.34
CA ARG A 331 14.52 7.77 -23.41
C ARG A 331 14.23 8.38 -22.03
N ASN A 332 13.44 7.70 -21.19
CA ASN A 332 13.28 8.10 -19.78
C ASN A 332 14.59 7.92 -19.01
N LYS A 333 15.29 6.81 -19.21
CA LYS A 333 16.58 6.50 -18.57
C LYS A 333 17.60 7.62 -18.80
N ASP A 334 17.75 8.07 -20.04
CA ASP A 334 18.68 9.14 -20.41
C ASP A 334 18.28 10.48 -19.76
N LEU A 335 16.99 10.84 -19.80
CA LEU A 335 16.48 12.06 -19.17
C LEU A 335 16.65 12.05 -17.65
N ILE A 336 16.19 11.00 -16.97
CA ILE A 336 16.31 10.87 -15.51
C ILE A 336 17.79 10.92 -15.11
N GLY A 337 18.68 10.22 -15.83
CA GLY A 337 20.11 10.24 -15.57
C GLY A 337 20.74 11.64 -15.66
N SER A 338 20.24 12.49 -16.57
CA SER A 338 20.78 13.83 -16.78
C SER A 338 20.46 14.85 -15.67
N TYR A 339 19.25 14.81 -15.08
CA TYR A 339 18.83 15.83 -14.10
C TYR A 339 18.41 15.30 -12.72
N ALA A 340 18.08 14.01 -12.57
CA ALA A 340 17.63 13.45 -11.29
C ALA A 340 18.78 12.92 -10.41
N MET A 341 19.97 12.72 -11.00
CA MET A 341 21.06 12.00 -10.34
C MET A 341 21.50 12.65 -9.03
N ARG A 342 21.54 13.98 -8.99
CA ARG A 342 21.90 14.73 -7.76
C ARG A 342 20.89 14.52 -6.64
N ASP A 343 19.59 14.56 -6.95
CA ASP A 343 18.51 14.37 -5.99
C ASP A 343 18.45 12.92 -5.46
N LEU A 344 18.76 11.93 -6.30
CA LEU A 344 18.91 10.54 -5.86
C LEU A 344 20.11 10.39 -4.91
N VAL A 345 21.26 10.95 -5.26
CA VAL A 345 22.50 10.86 -4.46
C VAL A 345 22.40 11.67 -3.17
N SER A 346 21.68 12.79 -3.14
CA SER A 346 21.49 13.58 -1.92
C SER A 346 20.73 12.81 -0.85
N ASN A 347 19.86 11.88 -1.24
CA ASN A 347 19.12 11.02 -0.33
C ASN A 347 19.92 9.79 0.17
N LEU A 348 21.11 9.51 -0.38
CA LEU A 348 21.97 8.46 0.15
C LEU A 348 22.71 8.90 1.43
N PRO A 349 22.86 8.01 2.43
CA PRO A 349 23.59 8.31 3.66
C PRO A 349 25.08 8.56 3.41
N SER A 350 25.67 9.42 4.25
CA SER A 350 27.07 9.88 4.16
C SER A 350 27.86 9.45 5.40
N GLY A 351 28.11 8.14 5.59
CA GLY A 351 28.98 7.64 6.68
C GLY A 351 28.65 8.16 8.09
N GLN A 352 29.65 8.66 8.84
CA GLN A 352 29.53 9.15 10.22
C GLN A 352 28.68 10.43 10.39
N GLN A 353 28.25 11.08 9.31
CA GLN A 353 27.23 12.11 9.38
C GLN A 353 25.87 11.43 9.28
N ARG A 354 25.02 11.63 10.30
CA ARG A 354 23.59 11.29 10.22
C ARG A 354 23.07 11.84 8.89
N PRO A 355 22.36 11.04 8.07
CA PRO A 355 21.86 11.53 6.79
C PRO A 355 21.00 12.77 7.03
N ALA A 356 20.98 13.70 6.07
CA ALA A 356 20.15 14.90 6.14
C ALA A 356 18.65 14.58 6.37
N LYS A 357 18.24 13.34 6.02
CA LYS A 357 16.94 12.73 6.29
C LYS A 357 17.16 11.33 6.86
N ASN A 358 16.57 11.00 8.00
CA ASN A 358 16.62 9.65 8.59
C ASN A 358 15.75 8.67 7.79
N LEU A 359 16.17 8.34 6.57
CA LEU A 359 15.48 7.39 5.69
C LEU A 359 15.64 5.96 6.20
N GLU A 360 14.61 5.15 5.99
CA GLU A 360 14.62 3.74 6.35
C GLU A 360 15.47 2.92 5.36
N GLU A 361 15.97 1.77 5.81
CA GLU A 361 16.80 0.85 5.02
C GLU A 361 16.15 0.51 3.66
N ASP A 362 14.85 0.23 3.65
CA ASP A 362 14.11 -0.11 2.44
C ASP A 362 14.10 1.04 1.41
N THR A 363 14.07 2.29 1.89
CA THR A 363 14.12 3.49 1.04
C THR A 363 15.51 3.68 0.45
N VAL A 364 16.57 3.49 1.26
CA VAL A 364 17.96 3.54 0.79
C VAL A 364 18.20 2.47 -0.28
N VAL A 365 17.74 1.24 -0.06
CA VAL A 365 17.84 0.14 -1.03
C VAL A 365 17.05 0.46 -2.31
N ALA A 366 15.86 1.07 -2.20
CA ALA A 366 15.10 1.51 -3.36
C ALA A 366 15.85 2.55 -4.20
N ILE A 367 16.46 3.56 -3.55
CA ILE A 367 17.28 4.59 -4.21
C ILE A 367 18.49 3.95 -4.90
N LEU A 368 19.23 3.08 -4.22
CA LEU A 368 20.40 2.39 -4.78
C LEU A 368 20.03 1.55 -6.01
N ASN A 369 18.93 0.80 -5.94
CA ASN A 369 18.43 0.02 -7.08
C ASN A 369 17.94 0.91 -8.24
N THR A 370 17.41 2.09 -7.93
CA THR A 370 17.01 3.08 -8.93
C THR A 370 18.23 3.63 -9.66
N ILE A 371 19.26 4.04 -8.91
CA ILE A 371 20.55 4.46 -9.46
C ILE A 371 21.14 3.35 -10.32
N HIS A 372 21.14 2.11 -9.83
CA HIS A 372 21.67 0.96 -10.58
C HIS A 372 20.97 0.78 -11.93
N GLU A 373 19.63 0.85 -11.98
CA GLU A 373 18.86 0.75 -13.22
C GLU A 373 19.22 1.88 -14.21
N ILE A 374 19.37 3.11 -13.70
CA ILE A 374 19.68 4.29 -14.52
C ILE A 374 21.07 4.19 -15.16
N VAL A 375 22.07 3.67 -14.42
CA VAL A 375 23.46 3.57 -14.91
C VAL A 375 23.76 2.26 -15.65
N THR A 376 22.89 1.26 -15.55
CA THR A 376 23.01 0.02 -16.33
C THR A 376 22.84 0.31 -17.82
N ASP A 377 23.78 -0.16 -18.62
CA ASP A 377 23.87 0.05 -20.07
C ASP A 377 23.91 1.52 -20.52
N SER A 378 24.34 2.45 -19.65
CA SER A 378 24.55 3.87 -19.97
C SER A 378 25.79 4.44 -19.28
N SER A 379 26.90 4.57 -20.04
CA SER A 379 28.14 5.15 -19.51
C SER A 379 28.03 6.66 -19.26
N GLU A 380 27.14 7.36 -19.98
CA GLU A 380 26.84 8.77 -19.78
C GLU A 380 26.12 9.01 -18.44
N ASN A 381 25.14 8.17 -18.11
CA ASN A 381 24.48 8.23 -16.80
C ASN A 381 25.43 7.84 -15.67
N ALA A 382 26.30 6.85 -15.88
CA ALA A 382 27.35 6.50 -14.93
C ALA A 382 28.34 7.66 -14.72
N ARG A 383 28.65 8.44 -15.76
CA ARG A 383 29.45 9.67 -15.65
C ARG A 383 28.72 10.74 -14.83
N SER A 384 27.42 10.92 -15.07
CA SER A 384 26.58 11.84 -14.30
C SER A 384 26.53 11.47 -12.80
N LEU A 385 26.51 10.16 -12.49
CA LEU A 385 26.61 9.65 -11.12
C LEU A 385 27.94 10.01 -10.45
N VAL A 386 29.06 9.88 -11.18
CA VAL A 386 30.39 10.29 -10.68
C VAL A 386 30.43 11.80 -10.43
N GLN A 387 29.91 12.61 -11.36
CA GLN A 387 29.82 14.07 -11.24
C GLN A 387 28.90 14.53 -10.09
N ALA A 388 27.96 13.68 -9.67
CA ALA A 388 27.11 13.90 -8.50
C ALA A 388 27.80 13.53 -7.17
N LEU A 389 29.10 13.24 -7.17
CA LEU A 389 29.91 12.87 -5.99
C LEU A 389 29.39 11.61 -5.27
N ALA A 390 28.79 10.68 -6.01
CA ALA A 390 28.19 9.49 -5.42
C ALA A 390 29.20 8.43 -4.97
N ILE A 391 30.40 8.39 -5.55
CA ILE A 391 31.38 7.31 -5.34
C ILE A 391 31.77 7.20 -3.87
N GLU A 392 32.05 8.32 -3.21
CA GLU A 392 32.39 8.35 -1.78
C GLU A 392 31.26 7.77 -0.92
N LYS A 393 30.02 8.21 -1.16
CA LYS A 393 28.84 7.70 -0.43
C LYS A 393 28.62 6.22 -0.65
N LEU A 394 28.72 5.75 -1.90
CA LEU A 394 28.51 4.35 -2.26
C LEU A 394 29.58 3.44 -1.64
N VAL A 395 30.86 3.87 -1.65
CA VAL A 395 31.95 3.14 -1.00
C VAL A 395 31.77 3.12 0.52
N ALA A 396 31.33 4.23 1.13
CA ALA A 396 31.02 4.28 2.54
C ALA A 396 29.90 3.28 2.89
N ILE A 397 28.77 3.31 2.18
CA ILE A 397 27.66 2.35 2.38
C ILE A 397 28.15 0.90 2.24
N ASN A 398 28.89 0.59 1.17
CA ASN A 398 29.40 -0.77 0.91
C ASN A 398 30.41 -1.27 1.96
N ARG A 399 31.02 -0.38 2.76
CA ARG A 399 32.02 -0.76 3.78
C ARG A 399 31.50 -0.68 5.21
N THR A 400 30.64 0.29 5.51
CA THR A 400 30.27 0.63 6.90
C THR A 400 28.81 0.35 7.22
N SER A 401 27.95 0.12 6.22
CA SER A 401 26.55 -0.21 6.50
C SER A 401 26.44 -1.52 7.28
N GLN A 402 25.55 -1.54 8.28
CA GLN A 402 25.18 -2.76 9.00
C GLN A 402 24.16 -3.60 8.22
N SER A 403 23.56 -3.04 7.16
CA SER A 403 22.63 -3.75 6.29
C SER A 403 23.38 -4.47 5.16
N ALA A 404 23.19 -5.79 5.10
CA ALA A 404 23.64 -6.58 3.97
C ALA A 404 22.90 -6.21 2.66
N ARG A 405 21.65 -5.73 2.74
CA ARG A 405 20.85 -5.33 1.57
C ARG A 405 21.39 -4.05 0.96
N GLU A 406 21.67 -3.04 1.79
CA GLU A 406 22.29 -1.78 1.36
C GLU A 406 23.69 -2.02 0.79
N THR A 407 24.50 -2.83 1.48
CA THR A 407 25.85 -3.20 1.03
C THR A 407 25.81 -3.87 -0.34
N LYS A 408 24.91 -4.84 -0.53
CA LYS A 408 24.75 -5.54 -1.82
C LYS A 408 24.30 -4.59 -2.93
N ALA A 409 23.30 -3.75 -2.67
CA ALA A 409 22.79 -2.80 -3.65
C ALA A 409 23.85 -1.76 -4.06
N ALA A 410 24.58 -1.20 -3.09
CA ALA A 410 25.68 -0.27 -3.35
C ALA A 410 26.83 -0.94 -4.13
N SER A 411 27.15 -2.20 -3.80
CA SER A 411 28.15 -2.99 -4.53
C SER A 411 27.79 -3.16 -6.01
N HIS A 412 26.51 -3.43 -6.34
CA HIS A 412 26.08 -3.53 -7.72
C HIS A 412 26.28 -2.22 -8.49
N VAL A 413 25.91 -1.08 -7.89
CA VAL A 413 26.14 0.24 -8.51
C VAL A 413 27.63 0.46 -8.77
N LEU A 414 28.48 0.21 -7.78
CA LEU A 414 29.93 0.36 -7.88
C LEU A 414 30.53 -0.53 -8.98
N GLN A 415 30.13 -1.80 -9.03
CA GLN A 415 30.59 -2.74 -10.06
C GLN A 415 30.20 -2.28 -11.47
N THR A 416 28.96 -1.82 -11.64
CA THR A 416 28.47 -1.30 -12.92
C THR A 416 29.28 -0.08 -13.35
N VAL A 417 29.54 0.88 -12.45
CA VAL A 417 30.40 2.03 -12.75
C VAL A 417 31.82 1.60 -13.14
N TRP A 418 32.43 0.67 -12.40
CA TRP A 418 33.79 0.19 -12.65
C TRP A 418 33.94 -0.64 -13.93
N SER A 419 32.83 -1.19 -14.45
CA SER A 419 32.80 -1.93 -15.71
C SER A 419 33.11 -1.04 -16.92
N TYR A 420 32.73 0.25 -16.86
CA TYR A 420 33.01 1.22 -17.92
C TYR A 420 34.48 1.63 -17.93
N LYS A 421 35.20 1.21 -18.97
CA LYS A 421 36.66 1.42 -19.13
C LYS A 421 37.06 2.89 -19.04
N GLU A 422 36.28 3.79 -19.63
CA GLU A 422 36.52 5.23 -19.62
C GLU A 422 36.43 5.84 -18.22
N LEU A 423 35.42 5.45 -17.43
CA LEU A 423 35.23 5.94 -16.06
C LEU A 423 36.27 5.35 -15.12
N ARG A 424 36.61 4.06 -15.28
CA ARG A 424 37.65 3.40 -14.49
C ARG A 424 38.99 4.14 -14.59
N ASN A 425 39.36 4.60 -15.78
CA ASN A 425 40.60 5.36 -15.99
C ASN A 425 40.58 6.70 -15.26
N ALA A 426 39.45 7.42 -15.27
CA ALA A 426 39.28 8.67 -14.54
C ALA A 426 39.32 8.45 -13.02
N LEU A 427 38.53 7.51 -12.51
CA LEU A 427 38.48 7.16 -11.09
C LEU A 427 39.84 6.70 -10.54
N THR A 428 40.64 6.00 -11.35
CA THR A 428 42.01 5.61 -10.96
C THR A 428 42.93 6.82 -10.80
N LYS A 429 42.78 7.85 -11.63
CA LYS A 429 43.52 9.12 -11.48
C LYS A 429 43.09 9.88 -10.24
N ASP A 430 41.81 9.77 -9.87
CA ASP A 430 41.23 10.37 -8.66
C ASP A 430 41.55 9.56 -7.38
N GLY A 431 42.41 8.53 -7.46
CA GLY A 431 42.88 7.74 -6.33
C GLY A 431 42.05 6.49 -6.02
N TRP A 432 40.99 6.22 -6.77
CA TRP A 432 40.14 5.05 -6.56
C TRP A 432 40.69 3.80 -7.25
N ASN A 433 40.82 2.70 -6.50
CA ASN A 433 41.23 1.40 -7.05
C ASN A 433 40.13 0.33 -6.94
N LYS A 434 40.35 -0.82 -7.60
CA LYS A 434 39.39 -1.95 -7.67
C LYS A 434 38.87 -2.44 -6.32
N SER A 435 39.66 -2.36 -5.24
CA SER A 435 39.23 -2.81 -3.90
C SER A 435 38.09 -1.97 -3.31
N HIS A 436 37.88 -0.74 -3.80
CA HIS A 436 36.76 0.11 -3.40
C HIS A 436 35.44 -0.32 -4.06
N PHE A 437 35.51 -1.00 -5.20
CA PHE A 437 34.35 -1.40 -6.02
C PHE A 437 34.06 -2.91 -5.95
N GLN A 438 34.80 -3.65 -5.14
CA GLN A 438 34.52 -5.07 -4.88
C GLN A 438 33.50 -5.22 -3.74
N PRO A 439 32.72 -6.32 -3.74
CA PRO A 439 31.94 -6.71 -2.57
C PRO A 439 32.87 -6.83 -1.36
N THR A 440 32.46 -6.26 -0.23
CA THR A 440 33.04 -6.59 1.07
C THR A 440 32.75 -8.07 1.33
N VAL A 441 33.81 -8.88 1.37
CA VAL A 441 33.70 -10.29 1.75
C VAL A 441 33.37 -10.31 3.23
N ALA A 442 32.09 -10.38 3.57
CA ALA A 442 31.67 -10.69 4.92
C ALA A 442 32.24 -12.08 5.26
N VAL A 443 33.09 -12.15 6.28
CA VAL A 443 33.51 -13.42 6.88
C VAL A 443 32.31 -13.98 7.63
N THR A 444 31.44 -14.70 6.92
CA THR A 444 30.45 -15.59 7.52
C THR A 444 31.06 -16.99 7.65
N PRO A 445 30.90 -17.70 8.79
CA PRO A 445 31.32 -19.09 8.91
C PRO A 445 30.66 -19.94 7.81
N LYS A 446 31.44 -20.82 7.17
CA LYS A 446 31.00 -21.66 6.04
C LYS A 446 29.72 -22.43 6.39
N ALA A 447 28.63 -22.12 5.71
CA ALA A 447 27.52 -23.03 5.50
C ALA A 447 27.50 -23.47 4.03
N THR A 448 27.35 -24.77 3.85
CA THR A 448 27.48 -25.52 2.59
C THR A 448 26.44 -25.09 1.55
N LYS A 449 26.90 -24.86 0.32
CA LYS A 449 26.05 -24.48 -0.83
C LYS A 449 25.15 -25.64 -1.27
N ASN A 450 23.88 -25.35 -1.55
CA ASN A 450 23.12 -25.87 -2.70
C ASN A 450 21.82 -25.07 -2.92
N GLY A 451 21.59 -24.55 -4.13
CA GLY A 451 20.30 -23.96 -4.56
C GLY A 451 20.41 -22.83 -5.59
N LYS A 452 19.71 -22.97 -6.72
CA LYS A 452 19.68 -22.09 -7.92
C LYS A 452 19.09 -20.68 -7.69
N PRO A 453 19.32 -19.69 -8.59
CA PRO A 453 18.90 -18.30 -8.37
C PRO A 453 17.39 -18.14 -8.65
N GLY A 454 16.64 -17.82 -7.59
CA GLY A 454 15.26 -17.34 -7.67
C GLY A 454 15.23 -15.82 -7.90
N TYR A 455 14.35 -15.39 -8.78
CA TYR A 455 14.08 -13.99 -9.11
C TYR A 455 13.17 -13.42 -8.01
N ASP A 456 13.71 -12.61 -7.10
CA ASP A 456 12.94 -12.08 -5.96
C ASP A 456 12.06 -10.90 -6.37
N ASP A 457 10.77 -11.17 -6.36
CA ASP A 457 9.61 -10.32 -6.59
C ASP A 457 9.46 -9.29 -5.45
N THR A 458 10.14 -8.15 -5.57
CA THR A 458 9.96 -6.99 -4.67
C THR A 458 8.91 -6.06 -5.25
N THR A 459 7.65 -6.47 -5.12
CA THR A 459 6.49 -5.63 -5.42
C THR A 459 5.48 -5.57 -4.26
N LEU A 460 5.83 -5.87 -3.01
CA LEU A 460 4.88 -5.73 -1.90
C LEU A 460 4.69 -4.27 -1.42
N PRO A 461 3.46 -3.83 -1.08
CA PRO A 461 3.21 -2.54 -0.46
C PRO A 461 3.76 -2.47 0.97
N LEU A 462 4.24 -1.28 1.33
CA LEU A 462 4.45 -0.83 2.71
C LEU A 462 3.15 -1.03 3.53
N MET A 463 3.11 -2.08 4.34
CA MET A 463 2.23 -2.15 5.50
C MET A 463 3.06 -1.77 6.72
N GLU A 464 2.59 -0.78 7.47
CA GLU A 464 3.10 -0.48 8.82
C GLU A 464 2.99 -1.75 9.67
N LYS A 465 4.13 -2.39 9.94
CA LYS A 465 4.24 -3.41 10.97
C LYS A 465 4.16 -2.70 12.31
N ASN A 466 2.97 -2.72 12.92
CA ASN A 466 2.90 -2.59 14.36
C ASN A 466 3.66 -3.77 14.98
N GLN A 467 4.74 -3.41 15.66
CA GLN A 467 5.59 -4.28 16.44
C GLN A 467 4.75 -4.89 17.56
N ASP A 468 4.51 -6.20 17.52
CA ASP A 468 4.32 -7.07 18.68
C ASP A 468 4.46 -8.51 18.17
N GLY A 469 5.50 -9.20 18.64
CA GLY A 469 5.89 -10.52 18.13
C GLY A 469 4.90 -11.61 18.51
N TYR A 470 4.82 -12.65 17.68
CA TYR A 470 4.99 -14.05 18.11
C TYR A 470 5.21 -14.94 16.88
N SER A 471 6.00 -15.98 17.13
CA SER A 471 6.57 -16.94 16.19
C SER A 471 5.51 -17.88 15.62
N THR A 472 5.52 -18.10 14.30
CA THR A 472 4.81 -19.20 13.63
C THR A 472 5.78 -20.36 13.40
N ILE A 473 5.60 -21.48 14.11
CA ILE A 473 6.08 -22.78 13.67
C ILE A 473 4.87 -23.48 13.05
N ASP A 474 4.96 -23.72 11.75
CA ASP A 474 4.02 -24.53 10.98
C ASP A 474 4.73 -25.85 10.68
N GLN A 475 4.18 -26.97 11.18
CA GLN A 475 4.71 -28.30 10.90
C GLN A 475 3.58 -29.15 10.33
N ARG A 476 3.71 -29.42 9.03
CA ARG A 476 2.85 -30.25 8.20
C ARG A 476 2.74 -31.69 8.72
N ASP A 477 1.50 -32.18 8.67
CA ASP A 477 1.02 -33.50 8.27
C ASP A 477 2.00 -34.69 8.39
N LYS A 478 1.64 -35.64 9.27
CA LYS A 478 1.89 -37.07 9.08
C LYS A 478 0.92 -37.92 9.92
N ASP A 479 0.08 -38.67 9.19
CA ASP A 479 -0.46 -40.00 9.48
C ASP A 479 -1.17 -40.29 10.83
N CYS A 480 -2.51 -40.31 10.80
CA CYS A 480 -3.32 -41.06 11.76
C CYS A 480 -3.54 -42.51 11.28
N LYS A 481 -3.06 -43.48 12.05
CA LYS A 481 -3.55 -44.88 12.05
C LYS A 481 -3.91 -45.29 13.48
N TYR A 482 -5.07 -45.95 13.58
CA TYR A 482 -5.75 -46.47 14.77
C TYR A 482 -4.93 -47.39 15.68
N LYS A 483 -5.25 -47.34 17.00
CA LYS A 483 -5.51 -48.45 18.00
C LYS A 483 -4.98 -48.07 19.40
N THR A 484 -5.86 -47.74 20.38
CA THR A 484 -6.53 -48.54 21.44
C THR A 484 -5.74 -48.71 22.76
N ASP A 485 -6.44 -48.49 23.88
CA ASP A 485 -6.23 -48.97 25.27
C ASP A 485 -5.05 -48.40 26.09
N ASP A 486 -5.11 -48.13 27.39
CA ASP A 486 -6.16 -48.15 28.44
C ASP A 486 -5.51 -47.51 29.72
N GLY A 487 -6.30 -47.17 30.75
CA GLY A 487 -5.82 -47.23 32.15
C GLY A 487 -5.56 -45.93 32.94
N SER A 488 -6.62 -45.47 33.62
CA SER A 488 -6.73 -44.79 34.93
C SER A 488 -5.50 -44.59 35.86
N ALA A 489 -5.40 -43.41 36.51
CA ALA A 489 -5.61 -43.20 37.96
C ALA A 489 -5.05 -41.84 38.46
N ASP A 490 -5.93 -41.04 39.09
CA ASP A 490 -5.64 -39.94 40.06
C ASP A 490 -5.38 -40.59 41.46
N PRO A 491 -5.13 -39.90 42.61
CA PRO A 491 -4.98 -38.47 42.89
C PRO A 491 -3.82 -38.11 43.85
N THR A 492 -3.57 -36.82 44.10
CA THR A 492 -3.67 -36.19 45.45
C THR A 492 -3.00 -34.82 45.56
N GLU A 493 -3.69 -33.99 46.34
CA GLU A 493 -3.45 -32.61 46.76
C GLU A 493 -2.09 -32.35 47.44
N ARG A 494 -1.60 -31.10 47.35
CA ARG A 494 -1.20 -30.25 48.49
C ARG A 494 -0.54 -28.94 48.03
N GLU A 495 -1.23 -27.82 48.23
CA GLU A 495 -0.64 -26.55 48.67
C GLU A 495 -0.45 -26.62 50.22
N PRO A 496 0.30 -25.74 50.95
CA PRO A 496 0.43 -24.30 50.67
C PRO A 496 1.71 -23.52 51.15
N LEU A 497 1.78 -22.25 50.72
CA LEU A 497 2.22 -21.01 51.42
C LEU A 497 3.70 -20.73 51.85
N LYS A 498 4.15 -19.54 51.37
CA LYS A 498 4.75 -18.37 52.07
C LYS A 498 6.28 -18.13 52.12
N ASN A 499 6.59 -16.87 51.74
CA ASN A 499 7.65 -15.94 52.19
C ASN A 499 9.11 -16.31 51.80
N ASP A 500 10.04 -15.42 51.46
CA ASP A 500 10.28 -14.09 52.01
C ASP A 500 11.20 -13.19 51.14
N THR A 501 11.03 -11.89 51.36
CA THR A 501 11.88 -10.70 51.18
C THR A 501 13.34 -10.76 50.65
N ASN A 502 13.69 -9.83 49.74
CA ASN A 502 14.55 -8.64 50.00
C ASN A 502 15.25 -8.07 48.73
N ARG A 503 14.99 -6.79 48.39
CA ARG A 503 16.04 -5.73 48.41
C ARG A 503 15.49 -4.32 48.17
N LYS A 504 15.71 -3.47 49.18
CA LYS A 504 15.74 -1.99 49.26
C LYS A 504 16.66 -1.37 48.18
N HIS A 505 16.69 -0.09 47.80
CA HIS A 505 15.97 1.19 48.02
C HIS A 505 16.62 2.19 47.03
N TYR A 506 15.92 3.26 46.59
CA TYR A 506 16.36 4.67 46.75
C TYR A 506 15.29 5.66 46.22
N ILE A 507 14.90 6.62 47.06
CA ILE A 507 14.04 7.78 46.76
C ILE A 507 14.71 9.04 47.33
N ARG A 508 14.69 10.15 46.56
CA ARG A 508 14.44 11.58 46.94
C ARG A 508 14.73 12.45 45.70
N SER A 509 13.79 13.10 45.01
CA SER A 509 12.86 14.22 45.30
C SER A 509 13.52 15.62 45.36
N ASN A 510 13.31 16.45 44.32
CA ASN A 510 12.65 17.78 44.41
C ASN A 510 12.49 18.53 43.05
N ARG A 511 11.33 19.18 42.92
CA ARG A 511 10.75 20.05 41.84
C ARG A 511 11.30 21.50 41.93
N PRO A 512 10.98 22.51 41.04
CA PRO A 512 9.68 22.79 40.39
C PRO A 512 9.68 23.35 38.93
N ALA A 513 8.48 23.62 38.43
CA ALA A 513 8.08 24.01 37.07
C ALA A 513 8.00 25.53 36.83
N VAL A 514 8.01 25.96 35.55
CA VAL A 514 7.29 27.15 35.00
C VAL A 514 6.91 26.88 33.52
N SER A 515 5.71 27.32 33.13
CA SER A 515 4.94 27.09 31.89
C SER A 515 4.89 28.30 30.95
N LEU A 516 4.36 28.13 29.71
CA LEU A 516 3.36 28.98 29.01
C LEU A 516 3.05 28.33 27.61
N VAL A 517 1.88 27.73 27.30
CA VAL A 517 0.62 28.24 26.62
C VAL A 517 0.86 29.16 25.40
N ASP A 518 0.19 29.07 24.25
CA ASP A 518 -1.25 28.86 23.88
C ASP A 518 -1.40 27.90 22.67
N ALA A 519 -2.40 27.02 22.49
CA ALA A 519 -3.87 27.06 22.61
C ALA A 519 -4.62 27.73 21.43
N CYS A 520 -5.33 26.91 20.64
CA CYS A 520 -6.64 27.23 20.07
C CYS A 520 -7.46 25.94 19.94
N ASP A 521 -8.25 25.68 20.99
CA ASP A 521 -9.33 24.70 21.08
C ASP A 521 -10.56 25.16 20.27
N VAL A 522 -11.23 24.22 19.59
CA VAL A 522 -12.70 24.25 19.44
C VAL A 522 -13.22 22.84 19.74
N LYS A 523 -13.75 22.64 20.94
CA LYS A 523 -14.59 21.49 21.32
C LYS A 523 -16.07 21.85 21.14
N PRO A 524 -16.93 20.94 20.67
CA PRO A 524 -18.38 21.10 20.84
C PRO A 524 -18.81 20.69 22.26
N GLN A 525 -19.74 21.47 22.83
CA GLN A 525 -20.36 21.24 24.14
C GLN A 525 -21.30 20.02 24.18
N PRO A 526 -21.52 19.42 25.35
CA PRO A 526 -22.56 18.40 25.56
C PRO A 526 -23.93 19.06 25.75
N VAL A 527 -24.98 18.49 25.13
CA VAL A 527 -26.36 18.88 25.40
C VAL A 527 -26.94 17.87 26.39
N ASP A 528 -27.14 18.33 27.63
CA ASP A 528 -27.82 17.59 28.70
C ASP A 528 -29.35 17.78 28.64
N SER A 529 -30.03 16.64 28.82
CA SER A 529 -31.29 16.40 29.53
C SER A 529 -32.40 17.45 29.60
N TRP A 530 -33.58 17.11 29.05
CA TRP A 530 -34.89 17.33 29.72
C TRP A 530 -35.88 16.21 29.30
N VAL A 531 -36.31 15.43 30.30
CA VAL A 531 -37.41 14.42 30.39
C VAL A 531 -37.31 13.16 29.53
#